data_AF-A0A9C8WPJ3-F1
#
_entry.id   AF-A0A9C8WPJ3-F1
#
_cell.length_a   1.000
_cell.length_b   1.000
_cell.length_c   1.000
_cell.angle_alpha   90.00
_cell.angle_beta   90.00
_cell.angle_gamma   90.00
#
_symmetry.space_group_name_H-M   'P 1'
#
loop_
_entity.id
_entity.type
_entity.pdbx_description
1 polymer ?
#
loop_
_entity_poly.entity_id
_entity_poly.type
_entity_poly.pdbx_seq_one_letter_code
_entity_poly.pdbx_strand_id
1 'polypeptide(L)'
;MNTSLYATAFVLVACCLTALLLQKKRTAEQQKIRTLREKVQAALEDVLQEEEPARFAASLSQATMTTRLQKTRLELQAGVRGGPPEKYTFFSSLVAKGMNAEEIAEILDISTTEASQLVRLCELSGCR
;
A
#
# COMPACT_ATOMS: atom_id res chain seq x y z
N MET A 1 -69.44 12.06 -22.16
CA MET A 1 -68.21 12.49 -22.89
C MET A 1 -67.26 13.35 -22.05
N ASN A 2 -67.66 13.89 -20.89
CA ASN A 2 -66.78 14.80 -20.12
C ASN A 2 -65.79 14.05 -19.21
N THR A 3 -66.08 12.81 -18.79
CA THR A 3 -65.26 12.02 -17.87
C THR A 3 -63.91 11.60 -18.45
N SER A 4 -63.82 11.34 -19.76
CA SER A 4 -62.56 10.99 -20.43
C SER A 4 -61.62 12.20 -20.55
N LEU A 5 -62.15 13.41 -20.68
CA LEU A 5 -61.36 14.65 -20.78
C LEU A 5 -60.66 14.97 -19.45
N TYR A 6 -61.36 14.79 -18.33
CA TYR A 6 -60.78 14.96 -16.99
C TYR A 6 -59.73 13.89 -16.68
N ALA A 7 -59.95 12.65 -17.13
CA ALA A 7 -58.98 11.57 -16.95
C ALA A 7 -57.66 11.85 -17.68
N THR A 8 -57.71 12.32 -18.93
CA THR A 8 -56.48 12.68 -19.68
C THR A 8 -55.79 13.91 -19.09
N ALA A 9 -56.55 14.91 -18.63
CA ALA A 9 -55.98 16.08 -17.97
C ALA A 9 -55.27 15.71 -16.66
N PHE A 10 -55.85 14.80 -15.87
CA PHE A 10 -55.25 14.33 -14.62
C PHE A 10 -53.94 13.56 -14.87
N VAL A 11 -53.90 12.69 -15.89
CA VAL A 11 -52.68 11.96 -16.27
C VAL A 11 -51.57 12.92 -16.72
N LEU A 12 -51.91 13.94 -17.53
CA LEU A 12 -50.93 14.95 -17.97
C LEU A 12 -50.37 15.76 -16.79
N VAL A 13 -51.23 16.17 -15.86
CA VAL A 13 -50.79 16.90 -14.65
C VAL A 13 -49.91 16.00 -13.77
N ALA A 14 -50.27 14.74 -13.58
CA ALA A 14 -49.45 13.79 -12.82
C ALA A 14 -48.09 13.51 -13.49
N CYS A 15 -48.04 13.37 -14.82
CA CYS A 15 -46.80 13.26 -15.58
C CYS A 15 -45.93 14.51 -15.46
N CYS A 16 -46.50 15.71 -15.56
CA CYS A 16 -45.77 16.96 -15.38
C CYS A 16 -45.20 17.11 -13.96
N LEU A 17 -45.98 16.77 -12.93
CA LEU A 17 -45.54 16.82 -11.53
C LEU A 17 -44.39 15.85 -11.26
N THR A 18 -44.48 14.61 -11.75
CA THR A 18 -43.42 13.61 -11.57
C THR A 18 -42.13 14.00 -12.31
N ALA A 19 -42.24 14.57 -13.52
CA ALA A 19 -41.10 15.08 -14.27
C ALA A 19 -40.37 16.23 -13.54
N LEU A 20 -41.12 17.18 -12.96
CA LEU A 20 -40.54 18.29 -12.19
C LEU A 20 -39.83 17.82 -10.92
N LEU A 21 -40.40 16.85 -10.20
CA LEU A 21 -39.79 16.26 -9.02
C LEU A 21 -38.49 15.50 -9.37
N LEU A 22 -38.47 14.78 -10.49
CA LEU A 22 -37.28 14.09 -10.98
C LEU A 22 -36.16 15.07 -11.38
N GLN A 23 -36.50 16.18 -12.03
CA GLN A 23 -35.53 17.23 -12.37
C GLN A 23 -34.90 17.86 -11.13
N LYS A 24 -35.71 18.16 -10.10
CA LYS A 24 -35.22 18.74 -8.84
C LYS A 24 -34.33 17.78 -8.04
N LYS A 25 -34.57 16.46 -8.12
CA LYS A 25 -33.69 15.45 -7.51
C LYS A 25 -32.37 15.31 -8.25
N ARG A 26 -32.39 15.32 -9.59
CA ARG A 26 -31.18 15.23 -10.42
C ARG A 26 -30.21 16.38 -10.18
N THR A 27 -30.70 17.60 -9.98
CA THR A 27 -29.83 18.76 -9.70
C THR A 27 -29.14 18.65 -8.33
N ALA A 28 -29.83 18.16 -7.30
CA ALA A 28 -29.26 17.96 -5.97
C ALA A 28 -28.18 16.87 -5.95
N GLU A 29 -28.38 15.76 -6.66
CA GLU A 29 -27.36 14.72 -6.79
C GLU A 29 -26.15 15.18 -7.60
N GLN A 30 -26.38 15.94 -8.68
CA GLN A 30 -25.29 16.50 -9.48
C GLN A 30 -24.42 17.49 -8.68
N GLN A 31 -25.01 18.26 -7.77
CA GLN A 31 -24.25 19.15 -6.86
C GLN A 31 -23.39 18.36 -5.87
N LYS A 32 -23.89 17.24 -5.33
CA LYS A 32 -23.10 16.35 -4.46
C LYS A 32 -21.92 15.72 -5.20
N ILE A 33 -22.14 15.27 -6.45
CA ILE A 33 -21.07 14.71 -7.27
C ILE A 33 -20.00 15.76 -7.61
N ARG A 34 -20.41 17.00 -7.91
CA ARG A 34 -19.46 18.10 -8.17
C ARG A 34 -18.63 18.44 -6.95
N THR A 35 -19.26 18.61 -5.79
CA THR A 35 -18.55 18.89 -4.54
C THR A 35 -17.63 17.76 -4.11
N LEU A 36 -18.00 16.48 -4.32
CA LEU A 36 -17.09 15.36 -4.11
C LEU A 36 -15.90 15.37 -5.07
N ARG A 37 -16.14 15.65 -6.37
CA ARG A 37 -15.06 15.75 -7.35
C ARG A 37 -14.07 16.86 -7.01
N GLU A 38 -14.58 18.03 -6.62
CA GLU A 38 -13.75 19.17 -6.21
C GLU A 38 -12.91 18.82 -4.97
N LYS A 39 -13.49 18.13 -3.97
CA LYS A 39 -12.74 17.68 -2.79
C LYS A 39 -11.67 16.63 -3.12
N VAL A 40 -11.98 15.69 -4.01
CA VAL A 40 -10.99 14.68 -4.46
C VAL A 40 -9.86 15.35 -5.23
N GLN A 41 -10.18 16.32 -6.08
CA GLN A 41 -9.19 17.03 -6.87
C GLN A 41 -8.29 17.92 -6.00
N ALA A 42 -8.86 18.63 -5.02
CA ALA A 42 -8.10 19.40 -4.04
C ALA A 42 -7.20 18.50 -3.17
N ALA A 43 -7.70 17.34 -2.71
CA ALA A 43 -6.90 16.39 -1.95
C ALA A 43 -5.78 15.75 -2.78
N LEU A 44 -6.01 15.53 -4.08
CA LEU A 44 -4.99 15.00 -4.98
C LEU A 44 -3.87 16.03 -5.23
N GLU A 45 -4.22 17.32 -5.37
CA GLU A 45 -3.25 18.41 -5.50
C GLU A 45 -2.43 18.60 -4.21
N ASP A 46 -3.06 18.47 -3.03
CA ASP A 46 -2.40 18.52 -1.73
C ASP A 46 -1.39 17.36 -1.55
N VAL A 47 -1.79 16.13 -1.91
CA VAL A 47 -0.90 14.96 -1.90
C VAL A 47 0.25 15.07 -2.91
N LEU A 48 0.03 15.74 -4.05
CA LEU A 48 1.10 16.01 -5.02
C LEU A 48 2.05 17.14 -4.58
N GLN A 49 1.59 18.06 -3.74
CA GLN A 49 2.41 19.12 -3.14
C GLN A 49 3.19 18.65 -1.92
N GLU A 50 2.81 17.56 -1.27
CA GLU A 50 3.67 16.88 -0.31
C GLU A 50 4.90 16.31 -1.03
N GLU A 51 5.98 17.11 -1.07
CA GLU A 51 7.32 16.80 -1.55
C GLU A 51 8.04 15.63 -0.82
N GLU A 52 7.29 14.74 -0.18
CA GLU A 52 7.79 13.53 0.45
C GLU A 52 8.56 12.61 -0.51
N PRO A 53 8.17 12.36 -1.78
CA PRO A 53 8.92 11.42 -2.61
C PRO A 53 10.30 11.98 -3.02
N ALA A 54 10.43 13.30 -3.17
CA ALA A 54 11.70 13.94 -3.52
C ALA A 54 12.65 13.98 -2.33
N ARG A 55 12.14 14.29 -1.12
CA ARG A 55 12.92 14.25 0.13
C ARG A 55 13.33 12.83 0.50
N PHE A 56 12.43 11.86 0.32
CA PHE A 56 12.73 10.45 0.53
C PHE A 56 13.79 9.95 -0.47
N ALA A 57 13.66 10.28 -1.75
CA ALA A 57 14.67 9.92 -2.75
C ALA A 57 16.04 10.58 -2.47
N ALA A 58 16.05 11.84 -2.03
CA ALA A 58 17.27 12.53 -1.62
C ALA A 58 17.90 11.87 -0.37
N SER A 59 17.07 11.52 0.62
CA SER A 59 17.48 10.80 1.83
C SER A 59 18.08 9.42 1.50
N LEU A 60 17.45 8.68 0.58
CA LEU A 60 17.96 7.39 0.10
C LEU A 60 19.28 7.53 -0.67
N SER A 61 19.42 8.56 -1.50
CA SER A 61 20.67 8.86 -2.22
C SER A 61 21.81 9.17 -1.24
N GLN A 62 21.52 10.00 -0.23
CA GLN A 62 22.49 10.35 0.81
C GLN A 62 22.87 9.13 1.66
N ALA A 63 21.91 8.30 2.05
CA ALA A 63 22.15 7.04 2.76
C ALA A 63 22.97 6.06 1.92
N THR A 64 22.70 5.96 0.61
CA THR A 64 23.47 5.10 -0.31
C THR A 64 24.94 5.55 -0.39
N MET A 65 25.20 6.85 -0.38
CA MET A 65 26.57 7.39 -0.43
C MET A 65 27.34 7.13 0.86
N THR A 66 26.72 7.28 2.03
CA THR A 66 27.36 6.95 3.31
C THR A 66 27.58 5.44 3.46
N THR A 67 26.64 4.60 3.04
CA THR A 67 26.81 3.15 3.03
C THR A 67 27.95 2.71 2.11
N ARG A 68 28.13 3.31 0.93
CA ARG A 68 29.27 2.98 0.05
C ARG A 68 30.62 3.29 0.68
N LEU A 69 30.74 4.41 1.38
CA LEU A 69 31.98 4.79 2.09
C LEU A 69 32.22 3.91 3.32
N GLN A 70 31.16 3.47 3.99
CA GLN A 70 31.23 2.55 5.13
C GLN A 70 31.44 1.09 4.71
N LYS A 71 31.04 0.70 3.49
CA LYS A 71 31.20 -0.67 2.97
C LYS A 71 32.66 -1.10 2.99
N THR A 72 33.58 -0.24 2.57
CA THR A 72 35.02 -0.54 2.60
C THR A 72 35.52 -0.85 4.01
N ARG A 73 35.04 -0.12 5.03
CA ARG A 73 35.40 -0.35 6.44
C ARG A 73 34.77 -1.63 6.99
N LEU A 74 33.54 -1.93 6.61
CA LEU A 74 32.84 -3.15 7.01
C LEU A 74 33.42 -4.40 6.33
N GLU A 75 33.80 -4.33 5.05
CA GLU A 75 34.50 -5.41 4.35
C GLU A 75 35.89 -5.67 4.99
N LEU A 76 36.61 -4.60 5.36
CA LEU A 76 37.86 -4.71 6.13
C LEU A 76 37.66 -5.31 7.53
N GLN A 77 36.56 -4.97 8.23
CA GLN A 77 36.26 -5.55 9.55
C GLN A 77 35.72 -6.98 9.48
N ALA A 78 34.92 -7.31 8.47
CA ALA A 78 34.40 -8.66 8.22
C ALA A 78 35.55 -9.64 7.87
N GLY A 79 36.60 -9.15 7.21
CA GLY A 79 37.83 -9.93 7.01
C GLY A 79 38.63 -10.20 8.30
N VAL A 80 38.44 -9.38 9.35
CA VAL A 80 39.19 -9.48 10.63
C VAL A 80 38.42 -10.26 11.71
N ARG A 81 37.09 -10.35 11.61
CA ARG A 81 36.24 -11.20 12.45
C ARG A 81 35.41 -12.10 11.55
N GLY A 82 35.95 -13.29 11.32
CA GLY A 82 35.49 -14.23 10.29
C GLY A 82 34.01 -14.57 10.34
N GLY A 83 33.40 -14.51 9.16
CA GLY A 83 32.13 -15.16 8.81
C GLY A 83 30.89 -14.69 9.59
N PRO A 84 29.69 -15.03 9.10
CA PRO A 84 28.54 -15.08 9.98
C PRO A 84 28.86 -16.03 11.16
N PRO A 85 28.32 -15.77 12.36
CA PRO A 85 28.48 -16.69 13.49
C PRO A 85 28.16 -18.12 13.05
N GLU A 86 28.94 -19.10 13.53
CA GLU A 86 28.83 -20.50 13.07
C GLU A 86 27.39 -21.02 13.06
N LYS A 87 26.60 -20.59 14.05
CA LYS A 87 25.17 -20.92 14.18
C LYS A 87 24.33 -20.59 12.93
N TYR A 88 24.63 -19.53 12.19
CA TYR A 88 23.83 -19.13 11.02
C TYR A 88 24.38 -19.64 9.69
N THR A 89 25.57 -20.27 9.68
CA THR A 89 26.20 -20.77 8.45
C THR A 89 25.34 -21.79 7.72
N PHE A 90 24.55 -22.58 8.46
CA PHE A 90 23.67 -23.61 7.91
C PHE A 90 22.23 -23.13 7.67
N PHE A 91 21.90 -21.88 8.00
CA PHE A 91 20.53 -21.37 7.94
C PHE A 91 19.92 -21.50 6.53
N SER A 92 20.67 -21.09 5.49
CA SER A 92 20.23 -21.20 4.10
C SER A 92 19.95 -22.65 3.68
N SER A 93 20.73 -23.61 4.20
CA SER A 93 20.54 -25.04 3.94
C SER A 93 19.30 -25.61 4.64
N LEU A 94 18.95 -25.10 5.83
CA LEU A 94 17.72 -25.50 6.54
C LEU A 94 16.47 -24.97 5.83
N VAL A 95 16.52 -23.70 5.37
CA VAL A 95 15.45 -23.11 4.55
C VAL A 95 15.31 -23.83 3.22
N ALA A 96 16.41 -24.18 2.54
CA ALA A 96 16.38 -24.94 1.29
C ALA A 96 15.80 -26.36 1.45
N LYS A 97 15.88 -26.94 2.65
CA LYS A 97 15.23 -28.21 3.00
C LYS A 97 13.74 -28.07 3.32
N GLY A 98 13.20 -26.85 3.28
CA GLY A 98 11.78 -26.57 3.53
C GLY A 98 11.38 -26.56 4.99
N MET A 99 12.33 -26.38 5.93
CA MET A 99 12.01 -26.25 7.35
C MET A 99 11.28 -24.95 7.65
N ASN A 100 10.35 -25.02 8.60
CA ASN A 100 9.64 -23.85 9.10
C ASN A 100 10.47 -23.07 10.15
N ALA A 101 10.02 -21.86 10.48
CA ALA A 101 10.76 -20.98 11.39
C ALA A 101 10.83 -21.55 12.82
N GLU A 102 9.83 -22.34 13.22
CA GLU A 102 9.75 -22.99 14.51
C GLU A 102 10.82 -24.09 14.67
N GLU A 103 10.95 -24.96 13.67
CA GLU A 103 11.97 -26.02 13.60
C GLU A 103 13.38 -25.44 13.57
N ILE A 104 13.59 -24.36 12.80
CA ILE A 104 14.89 -23.70 12.71
C ILE A 104 15.25 -23.04 14.06
N ALA A 105 14.27 -22.47 14.76
CA ALA A 105 14.48 -21.86 16.07
C ALA A 105 14.96 -22.89 17.10
N GLU A 106 14.38 -24.09 17.08
CA GLU A 106 14.78 -25.19 17.96
C GLU A 106 16.19 -25.71 17.62
N ILE A 107 16.52 -25.89 16.35
CA ILE A 107 17.83 -26.42 15.91
C ILE A 107 18.97 -25.44 16.22
N LEU A 108 18.73 -24.15 16.01
CA LEU A 108 19.77 -23.12 16.18
C LEU A 108 19.80 -22.52 17.59
N ASP A 109 18.90 -22.94 18.48
CA ASP A 109 18.73 -22.40 19.83
C ASP A 109 18.57 -20.87 19.80
N ILE A 110 17.63 -20.41 18.97
CA ILE A 110 17.28 -18.99 18.77
C ILE A 110 15.79 -18.76 19.01
N SER A 111 15.39 -17.50 19.13
CA SER A 111 13.96 -17.17 19.24
C SER A 111 13.21 -17.46 17.94
N THR A 112 11.94 -17.86 18.05
CA THR A 112 11.05 -18.04 16.89
C THR A 112 10.88 -16.76 16.08
N THR A 113 10.90 -15.61 16.77
CA THR A 113 10.88 -14.28 16.13
C THR A 113 12.11 -14.02 15.26
N GLU A 114 13.28 -14.44 15.73
CA GLU A 114 14.54 -14.29 14.99
C GLU A 114 14.58 -15.22 13.77
N ALA A 115 14.18 -16.48 13.95
CA ALA A 115 14.08 -17.42 12.83
C ALA A 115 13.10 -16.91 11.75
N SER A 116 11.94 -16.37 12.15
CA SER A 116 10.97 -15.78 11.22
C SER A 116 11.54 -14.60 10.45
N GLN A 117 12.29 -13.72 11.11
CA GLN A 117 12.96 -12.59 10.46
C GLN A 117 14.01 -13.06 9.45
N LEU A 118 14.81 -14.06 9.81
CA LEU A 118 15.85 -14.61 8.94
C LEU A 118 15.25 -15.32 7.71
N VAL A 119 14.13 -16.04 7.85
CA VAL A 119 13.42 -16.66 6.72
C VAL A 119 12.94 -15.57 5.74
N ARG A 120 12.30 -14.51 6.24
CA ARG A 120 11.84 -13.39 5.40
C ARG A 120 13.01 -12.69 4.69
N LEU A 121 14.14 -12.52 5.39
CA LEU A 121 15.34 -11.94 4.79
C LEU A 121 15.90 -12.85 3.68
N CYS A 122 15.87 -14.17 3.86
CA CYS A 122 16.23 -15.13 2.81
C CYS A 122 15.32 -15.02 1.58
N GLU A 123 14.01 -14.81 1.76
CA GLU A 123 13.06 -14.63 0.65
C GLU A 123 13.33 -13.34 -0.13
N LEU A 124 13.64 -12.24 0.56
CA LEU A 124 13.89 -10.94 -0.05
C LEU A 124 15.25 -10.85 -0.76
N SER A 125 16.29 -11.44 -0.18
CA SER A 125 17.67 -11.36 -0.69
C SER A 125 18.05 -12.51 -1.62
N GLY A 126 17.21 -13.55 -1.70
CA GLY A 126 17.50 -14.78 -2.42
C GLY A 126 18.63 -15.56 -1.73
N CYS A 127 18.28 -16.35 -0.72
CA CYS A 127 19.22 -17.30 -0.12
C CYS A 127 19.68 -18.33 -1.15
N ARG A 128 20.89 -18.12 -1.69
CA ARG A 128 21.64 -19.08 -2.51
C ARG A 128 22.74 -19.72 -1.71
#